data_AF-A0A351HZ30-F1
#
_entry.id   AF-A0A351HZ30-F1
#
_cell.length_a   1.000
_cell.length_b   1.000
_cell.length_c   1.000
_cell.angle_alpha   90.00
_cell.angle_beta   90.00
_cell.angle_gamma   90.00
#
_symmetry.space_group_name_H-M   'P 1'
#
loop_
_entity.id
_entity.type
_entity.pdbx_description
1 polymer ?
#
loop_
_entity_poly.entity_id
_entity_poly.type
_entity_poly.pdbx_seq_one_letter_code
_entity_poly.pdbx_strand_id
1 'polypeptide(L)' 'MRTTLIIRDDVLKRAAELTGTHEKTALVHAGLEALIEKKARERLAALGGSAPRFHAGRRRR' A
#
# COMPACT_ATOMS: atom_id res chain seq x y z
N MET A 1 -10.24 7.36 -13.14
CA MET A 1 -9.92 8.69 -13.69
C MET A 1 -8.80 8.54 -14.71
N ARG A 2 -8.85 9.23 -15.86
CA ARG A 2 -7.75 9.23 -16.83
C ARG A 2 -6.88 10.46 -16.58
N THR A 3 -5.59 10.26 -16.40
CA THR A 3 -4.63 11.32 -16.04
C THR A 3 -3.32 11.08 -16.75
N THR A 4 -2.65 12.16 -17.14
CA THR A 4 -1.29 12.11 -17.69
C THR A 4 -0.30 12.41 -16.57
N LEU A 5 0.68 11.53 -16.35
CA LEU A 5 1.67 11.64 -15.29
C LEU A 5 3.07 11.49 -15.90
N ILE A 6 4.01 12.30 -15.42
CA ILE A 6 5.43 12.17 -15.77
C ILE A 6 6.08 11.30 -14.69
N ILE A 7 6.55 10.11 -15.07
CA ILE A 7 7.16 9.13 -14.17
C ILE A 7 8.54 8.76 -14.73
N ARG A 8 9.52 8.58 -13.84
CA ARG A 8 10.84 8.14 -14.25
C ARG A 8 10.80 6.68 -14.73
N ASP A 9 11.38 6.45 -15.90
CA ASP A 9 11.25 5.19 -16.64
C ASP A 9 12.03 4.04 -15.98
N ASP A 10 13.15 4.36 -15.32
CA ASP A 10 13.96 3.44 -14.51
C ASP A 10 13.16 2.85 -13.35
N VAL A 11 12.37 3.67 -12.65
CA VAL A 11 11.53 3.24 -11.53
C VAL A 11 10.42 2.30 -12.00
N LEU A 12 9.75 2.63 -13.11
CA LEU A 12 8.72 1.77 -13.69
C LEU A 12 9.28 0.42 -14.12
N LYS A 13 10.43 0.41 -14.81
CA LYS A 13 11.10 -0.83 -15.22
C LYS A 13 11.47 -1.68 -14.02
N ARG A 14 12.10 -1.08 -13.02
CA ARG A 14 12.52 -1.80 -11.82
C ARG A 14 11.32 -2.37 -11.05
N ALA A 15 10.25 -1.61 -10.94
CA ALA A 15 9.02 -2.07 -10.28
C ALA A 15 8.35 -3.20 -11.09
N ALA A 16 8.32 -3.12 -12.42
CA ALA A 16 7.79 -4.19 -13.26
C ALA A 16 8.61 -5.49 -13.14
N GLU A 17 9.95 -5.40 -13.13
CA GLU A 17 10.85 -6.55 -12.92
C GLU A 17 10.63 -7.21 -11.56
N LEU A 18 10.48 -6.41 -10.50
CA LEU A 18 10.35 -6.93 -9.14
C LEU A 18 8.95 -7.50 -8.84
N THR A 19 7.91 -6.95 -9.47
CA THR A 19 6.51 -7.34 -9.22
C THR A 19 5.96 -8.31 -10.25
N GLY A 20 6.64 -8.49 -11.39
CA GLY A 20 6.13 -9.22 -12.55
C GLY A 20 4.93 -8.54 -13.25
N THR A 21 4.57 -7.32 -12.83
CA THR A 21 3.42 -6.59 -13.40
C THR A 21 3.90 -5.63 -14.48
N HIS A 22 3.59 -5.95 -15.74
CA HIS A 22 4.03 -5.17 -16.90
C HIS A 22 3.03 -4.09 -17.33
N GLU A 23 1.78 -4.15 -16.84
CA GLU A 23 0.80 -3.11 -17.12
C GLU A 23 1.09 -1.86 -16.28
N LYS A 24 1.43 -0.75 -16.94
CA LYS A 24 1.82 0.52 -16.30
C LYS A 24 0.76 1.02 -15.30
N THR A 25 -0.51 0.93 -15.67
CA THR A 25 -1.62 1.39 -14.82
C THR A 25 -1.72 0.53 -13.56
N ALA A 26 -1.72 -0.80 -13.71
CA ALA A 26 -1.75 -1.74 -12.59
C ALA A 26 -0.57 -1.51 -11.63
N LEU A 27 0.63 -1.27 -12.17
CA LEU A 27 1.83 -1.01 -11.38
C LEU A 27 1.73 0.30 -10.58
N VAL A 28 1.15 1.35 -11.17
CA VAL A 28 0.89 2.62 -10.47
C VAL A 28 -0.15 2.44 -9.37
N HIS A 29 -1.24 1.71 -9.64
CA HIS A 29 -2.27 1.41 -8.63
C HIS A 29 -1.68 0.61 -7.45
N ALA A 30 -0.94 -0.46 -7.74
CA ALA A 30 -0.26 -1.25 -6.72
C ALA A 30 0.72 -0.41 -5.89
N GLY A 31 1.46 0.51 -6.52
CA GLY A 31 2.35 1.43 -5.83
C GLY A 31 1.62 2.38 -4.86
N LEU A 32 0.45 2.88 -5.26
CA LEU A 32 -0.39 3.73 -4.41
C LEU A 32 -0.99 2.94 -3.23
N GLU A 33 -1.49 1.74 -3.49
CA GLU A 33 -2.01 0.85 -2.44
C GLU A 33 -0.93 0.49 -1.42
N ALA A 34 0.27 0.13 -1.88
CA ALA A 34 1.41 -0.14 -1.01
C ALA A 34 1.81 1.07 -0.16
N LEU A 35 1.74 2.28 -0.71
CA LEU A 35 2.00 3.51 0.04
C LEU A 35 0.95 3.76 1.12
N ILE A 36 -0.33 3.55 0.81
CA ILE A 36 -1.43 3.65 1.77
C ILE A 36 -1.23 2.64 2.89
N GLU A 37 -0.96 1.38 2.56
CA GLU A 37 -0.74 0.30 3.52
C GLU A 37 0.44 0.62 4.44
N LYS A 38 1.57 1.08 3.88
CA LYS A 38 2.74 1.50 4.66
C LYS A 38 2.39 2.60 5.64
N LYS A 39 1.65 3.63 5.22
CA LYS A 39 1.25 4.74 6.10
C LYS A 39 0.21 4.33 7.13
N ALA A 40 -0.70 3.43 6.78
CA ALA A 40 -1.63 2.84 7.72
C ALA A 40 -0.88 2.05 8.81
N ARG A 41 0.11 1.22 8.42
CA ARG A 41 0.98 0.51 9.36
C ARG A 41 1.77 1.45 10.25
N GLU A 42 2.37 2.50 9.71
CA GLU A 42 3.08 3.53 10.49
C GLU A 42 2.16 4.21 11.51
N ARG A 43 0.93 4.57 11.11
CA ARG A 43 -0.08 5.14 12.02
C ARG A 43 -0.49 4.15 13.11
N LEU A 44 -0.75 2.90 12.77
CA LEU A 44 -1.10 1.86 13.72
C LEU A 44 0.04 1.58 14.71
N ALA A 45 1.29 1.54 14.23
CA ALA A 45 2.47 1.40 15.07
C ALA A 45 2.70 2.61 15.97
N ALA A 46 2.44 3.84 15.48
CA ALA A 46 2.54 5.08 16.25
C ALA A 46 1.46 5.19 17.33
N LEU A 47 0.30 4.57 17.12
CA LEU A 47 -0.68 4.35 18.20
C LEU A 47 -0.13 3.42 19.29
N GLY A 48 1.07 2.84 19.12
CA GLY A 48 1.79 2.06 20.13
C GLY A 48 1.19 0.69 20.37
N GLY A 49 0.34 0.20 19.46
CA GLY A 49 -0.62 -0.84 19.82
C GLY A 49 -1.42 -0.38 21.04
N SER A 50 -2.00 0.83 21.00
CA SER A 50 -2.65 1.58 22.09
C SER A 50 -3.56 0.76 23.01
N ALA A 51 -4.01 -0.40 22.55
CA ALA A 51 -4.54 -1.45 23.38
C ALA A 51 -3.72 -2.76 23.21
N PRO A 52 -2.55 -2.90 23.88
CA PRO A 52 -1.70 -4.10 23.76
C PRO A 52 -2.39 -5.31 24.38
N ARG A 53 -3.37 -5.03 25.26
CA ARG A 53 -4.23 -6.00 25.95
C ARG A 53 -5.65 -5.97 25.40
N PHE A 54 -5.86 -5.45 24.18
CA PHE A 54 -7.18 -5.47 23.56
C PHE A 54 -7.68 -6.92 23.49
N HIS A 55 -8.87 -7.15 24.05
CA HIS A 55 -9.58 -8.40 23.86
C HIS A 55 -10.76 -8.12 22.95
N ALA A 56 -10.75 -8.74 21.77
CA ALA A 56 -11.85 -8.63 20.83
C ALA A 56 -13.16 -9.05 21.54
N GLY A 57 -14.19 -8.21 21.43
CA GLY A 57 -15.50 -8.50 21.99
C GLY A 57 -16.12 -9.76 21.37
N ARG A 58 -17.06 -10.38 22.09
CA ARG A 58 -17.76 -11.60 21.64
C ARG A 58 -18.42 -11.32 20.28
N ARG A 59 -18.05 -12.08 19.24
CA ARG A 59 -18.65 -11.97 17.90
C ARG A 59 -20.14 -12.26 18.01
N ARG A 60 -20.98 -11.24 17.78
CA ARG A 60 -22.44 -11.43 17.68
C ARG A 60 -22.74 -11.98 16.29
N ARG A 61 -23.41 -13.14 16.24
CA ARG A 61 -23.97 -13.72 15.01
C ARG A 61 -25.37 -13.15 14.81
#